data_AF-A0A0B0D4L5-F1
#
_entry.id   AF-A0A0B0D4L5-F1
#
_cell.length_a   1.000
_cell.length_b   1.000
_cell.length_c   1.000
_cell.angle_alpha   90.00
_cell.angle_beta   90.00
_cell.angle_gamma   90.00
#
_symmetry.space_group_name_H-M   'P 1'
#
loop_
_entity.id
_entity.type
_entity.pdbx_description
1 polymer ?
#
loop_
_entity_poly.entity_id
_entity_poly.type
_entity_poly.pdbx_seq_one_letter_code
_entity_poly.pdbx_strand_id
1 'polypeptide(L)'
;IHMIHPDGKYEEVKLGLDFDQGEVPQFRVPKHTIFGSSVNEADTFSLVSCMVSPGFDFEDFELFNKEELLEEYPDHREVINKLACE
;
A
#
# COMPACT_ATOMS: atom_id res chain seq x y z
N ILE A 1 -0.76 2.15 -5.35
CA ILE A 1 -0.74 1.17 -4.24
C ILE A 1 0.71 0.80 -3.99
N HIS A 2 1.21 1.08 -2.80
CA HIS A 2 2.59 0.85 -2.40
C HIS A 2 2.65 -0.40 -1.52
N MET A 3 3.58 -1.30 -1.78
CA MET A 3 3.68 -2.60 -1.10
C MET A 3 5.14 -2.89 -0.72
N ILE A 4 5.33 -3.37 0.50
CA ILE A 4 6.57 -4.01 0.95
C ILE A 4 6.24 -5.49 1.19
N HIS A 5 6.84 -6.35 0.37
CA HIS A 5 6.66 -7.80 0.43
C HIS A 5 7.41 -8.41 1.63
N PRO A 6 7.07 -9.64 2.07
CA PRO A 6 7.77 -10.31 3.18
C PRO A 6 9.28 -10.50 2.99
N ASP A 7 9.77 -10.43 1.75
CA ASP A 7 11.20 -10.49 1.42
C ASP A 7 11.88 -9.11 1.45
N GLY A 8 11.16 -8.06 1.85
CA GLY A 8 11.61 -6.67 1.89
C GLY A 8 11.56 -5.96 0.54
N LYS A 9 11.11 -6.61 -0.54
CA LYS A 9 11.01 -5.98 -1.85
C LYS A 9 9.87 -4.96 -1.87
N TYR A 10 10.18 -3.77 -2.36
CA TYR A 10 9.17 -2.75 -2.67
C TYR A 10 8.57 -2.97 -4.06
N GLU A 11 7.25 -2.81 -4.16
CA GLU A 11 6.50 -2.78 -5.41
C GLU A 11 5.42 -1.70 -5.38
N GLU A 12 5.22 -1.05 -6.52
CA GLU A 12 4.15 -0.08 -6.72
C GLU A 12 3.27 -0.49 -7.89
N VAL A 13 1.95 -0.43 -7.67
CA VAL A 13 0.94 -0.67 -8.71
C VAL A 13 0.05 0.55 -8.84
N LYS A 14 -0.15 1.01 -10.08
CA LYS A 14 -1.08 2.10 -10.42
C LYS A 14 -2.47 1.52 -10.64
N LEU A 15 -3.40 1.91 -9.75
CA LEU A 15 -4.80 1.54 -9.87
C LEU A 15 -5.54 2.66 -10.63
N GLY A 16 -6.11 2.34 -11.77
CA GLY A 16 -6.74 3.32 -12.65
C GLY A 16 -7.22 2.72 -13.97
N LEU A 17 -7.47 3.58 -14.95
CA LEU A 17 -8.08 3.23 -16.24
C LEU A 17 -7.19 3.54 -17.44
N ASP A 18 -6.02 4.14 -17.22
CA ASP A 18 -5.05 4.42 -18.28
C ASP A 18 -4.17 3.19 -18.55
N PHE A 19 -4.70 2.28 -19.36
CA PHE A 19 -4.02 1.04 -19.74
C PHE A 19 -2.70 1.29 -20.49
N ASP A 20 -2.59 2.39 -21.24
CA ASP A 20 -1.38 2.73 -21.98
C ASP A 20 -0.24 3.12 -21.02
N GLN A 21 -0.58 3.57 -19.81
CA GLN A 21 0.36 3.85 -18.71
C GLN A 21 0.56 2.68 -17.75
N GLY A 22 0.04 1.49 -18.09
CA GLY A 22 0.15 0.29 -17.28
C GLY A 22 -0.74 0.30 -16.02
N GLU A 23 -1.76 1.16 -15.98
CA GLU A 23 -2.74 1.14 -14.90
C GLU A 23 -3.64 -0.10 -15.00
N VAL A 24 -4.09 -0.57 -13.84
CA VAL A 24 -5.03 -1.68 -13.76
C VAL A 24 -6.32 -1.24 -13.03
N PRO A 25 -7.51 -1.64 -13.51
CA PRO A 25 -8.77 -1.25 -12.87
C PRO A 25 -9.03 -2.01 -11.56
N GLN A 26 -8.36 -3.14 -11.37
CA GLN A 26 -8.50 -4.01 -10.20
C GLN A 26 -7.14 -4.61 -9.86
N PHE A 27 -6.84 -4.70 -8.57
CA PHE A 27 -5.60 -5.29 -8.10
C PHE A 27 -5.83 -6.04 -6.79
N ARG A 28 -5.11 -7.16 -6.60
CA ARG A 28 -5.14 -7.98 -5.39
C ARG A 28 -3.79 -7.89 -4.68
N VAL A 29 -3.77 -7.21 -3.54
CA VAL A 29 -2.61 -7.19 -2.64
C VAL A 29 -2.42 -8.60 -2.05
N PRO A 30 -1.22 -9.21 -2.13
CA PRO A 30 -0.95 -10.51 -1.51
C PRO A 30 -1.08 -10.46 0.01
N LYS A 31 -1.45 -11.58 0.64
CA LYS A 31 -1.45 -11.68 2.11
C LYS A 31 -0.04 -11.47 2.68
N HIS A 32 0.04 -11.01 3.93
CA HIS A 32 1.30 -10.70 4.64
C HIS A 32 2.13 -9.58 3.99
N THR A 33 1.51 -8.75 3.14
CA THR A 33 2.16 -7.59 2.53
C THR A 33 1.80 -6.35 3.32
N ILE A 34 2.79 -5.56 3.70
CA ILE A 34 2.57 -4.22 4.27
C ILE A 34 2.23 -3.30 3.10
N PHE A 35 1.05 -2.67 3.13
CA PHE A 35 0.63 -1.82 2.02
C PHE A 35 -0.02 -0.52 2.48
N GLY A 36 0.14 0.50 1.65
CA GLY A 36 -0.52 1.80 1.77
C GLY A 36 -0.87 2.34 0.40
N SER A 37 -1.74 3.36 0.33
CA SER A 37 -2.16 3.95 -0.93
C SER A 37 -2.13 5.47 -0.86
N SER A 38 -1.77 6.10 -1.98
CA SER A 38 -1.83 7.54 -2.17
C SER A 38 -2.55 7.86 -3.48
N VAL A 39 -3.09 9.08 -3.56
CA VAL A 39 -3.62 9.63 -4.82
C VAL A 39 -2.47 10.31 -5.56
N ASN A 40 -2.35 10.07 -6.86
CA ASN A 40 -1.21 10.55 -7.66
C ASN A 40 -1.20 12.07 -7.81
N GLU A 41 -2.39 12.66 -8.00
CA GLU A 41 -2.55 14.10 -8.24
C GLU A 41 -2.94 14.83 -6.94
N ALA A 42 -2.25 15.95 -6.67
CA ALA A 42 -2.56 16.80 -5.53
C ALA A 42 -3.96 17.41 -5.65
N ASP A 43 -4.61 17.64 -4.51
CA ASP A 43 -5.95 18.26 -4.44
C ASP A 43 -7.05 17.52 -5.24
N THR A 44 -6.88 16.21 -5.42
CA THR A 44 -7.89 15.34 -6.06
C THR A 44 -8.37 14.27 -5.09
N PHE A 45 -9.32 13.43 -5.55
CA PHE A 45 -9.85 12.32 -4.76
C PHE A 45 -9.83 11.03 -5.57
N SER A 46 -9.89 9.90 -4.86
CA SER A 46 -10.08 8.58 -5.46
C SER A 46 -11.20 7.86 -4.73
N LEU A 47 -12.04 7.15 -5.47
CA LEU A 47 -13.06 6.28 -4.93
C LEU A 47 -12.73 4.84 -5.32
N VAL A 48 -12.60 3.97 -4.33
CA VAL A 48 -12.28 2.56 -4.53
C VAL A 48 -13.22 1.68 -3.72
N SER A 49 -13.37 0.43 -4.13
CA SER A 49 -14.01 -0.60 -3.32
C SER A 49 -12.96 -1.63 -2.92
N CYS A 50 -12.87 -1.91 -1.62
CA CYS A 50 -11.97 -2.91 -1.07
C CYS A 50 -12.79 -4.10 -0.59
N MET A 51 -12.34 -5.30 -0.92
CA MET A 51 -12.91 -6.56 -0.43
C MET A 51 -11.77 -7.43 0.09
N VAL A 52 -12.02 -8.10 1.22
CA VAL A 52 -11.08 -9.02 1.85
C VAL A 52 -11.76 -10.38 2.06
N SER A 53 -10.98 -11.45 1.94
CA SER A 53 -11.43 -12.82 2.16
C SER A 53 -10.31 -13.63 2.83
N PRO A 54 -10.56 -14.28 4.00
CA PRO A 54 -11.77 -14.27 4.82
C PRO A 54 -12.23 -12.86 5.25
N GLY A 55 -13.45 -12.75 5.79
CA GLY A 55 -14.01 -11.45 6.18
C GLY A 55 -13.09 -10.71 7.15
N PHE A 56 -13.09 -9.37 7.08
CA PHE A 56 -12.24 -8.54 7.94
C PHE A 56 -12.51 -8.79 9.42
N ASP A 57 -11.44 -9.05 10.17
CA ASP A 57 -11.42 -9.06 11.62
C ASP A 57 -10.26 -8.16 12.11
N PHE A 58 -10.45 -7.46 13.23
CA PHE A 58 -9.38 -6.67 13.83
C PHE A 58 -8.25 -7.55 14.37
N GLU A 59 -8.53 -8.82 14.70
CA GLU A 59 -7.50 -9.80 15.06
C GLU A 59 -6.53 -10.09 13.90
N ASP A 60 -6.97 -9.88 12.65
CA ASP A 60 -6.17 -10.05 11.42
C ASP A 60 -5.56 -8.74 10.92
N PHE A 61 -5.80 -7.61 11.60
CA PHE A 61 -5.34 -6.28 11.20
C PHE A 61 -4.20 -5.77 12.08
N GLU A 62 -3.17 -5.26 11.43
CA GLU A 62 -2.01 -4.64 12.08
C GLU A 62 -1.74 -3.29 11.44
N LEU A 63 -1.62 -2.25 12.27
CA LEU A 63 -1.17 -0.93 11.86
C LEU A 63 0.23 -0.71 12.42
N PHE A 64 1.20 -0.63 11.53
CA PHE A 64 2.61 -0.47 11.89
C PHE A 64 2.95 0.97 12.27
N ASN A 65 3.83 1.11 13.26
CA ASN A 65 4.45 2.40 13.58
C ASN A 65 5.49 2.76 12.51
N LYS A 66 5.54 4.03 12.14
CA LYS A 66 6.58 4.59 11.28
C LYS A 66 8.00 4.28 11.75
N GLU A 67 8.29 4.39 13.05
CA GLU A 67 9.62 4.13 13.60
C GLU A 67 10.04 2.67 13.37
N GLU A 68 9.16 1.71 13.67
CA GLU A 68 9.37 0.28 13.45
C GLU A 68 9.65 -0.02 11.97
N LEU A 69 8.85 0.56 11.06
CA LEU A 69 9.06 0.38 9.63
C LEU A 69 10.38 0.96 9.14
N LEU A 70 10.83 2.09 9.70
CA LEU A 70 12.10 2.72 9.33
C LEU A 70 13.31 1.93 9.85
N GLU A 71 13.15 1.20 10.95
CA GLU A 71 14.15 0.28 11.48
C GLU A 71 14.25 -0.99 10.64
N GLU A 72 13.11 -1.61 10.29
CA GLU A 72 13.07 -2.86 9.52
C GLU A 72 13.36 -2.66 8.02
N TYR A 73 12.87 -1.56 7.42
CA TYR A 73 12.97 -1.28 5.99
C TYR A 73 13.64 0.07 5.72
N PRO A 74 14.91 0.25 6.12
CA PRO A 74 15.61 1.55 6.03
C PRO A 74 15.78 2.04 4.59
N ASP A 75 15.77 1.15 3.60
CA ASP A 75 15.87 1.49 2.17
C ASP A 75 14.59 2.13 1.62
N HIS A 76 13.44 1.95 2.29
CA HIS A 76 12.12 2.43 1.84
C HIS A 76 11.67 3.70 2.59
N ARG A 77 12.64 4.44 3.15
CA ARG A 77 12.42 5.68 3.93
C ARG A 77 11.46 6.66 3.29
N GLU A 78 11.55 6.89 1.98
CA GLU A 78 10.74 7.90 1.30
C GLU A 78 9.25 7.55 1.36
N VAL A 79 8.89 6.32 0.97
CA VAL A 79 7.48 5.89 0.96
C VAL A 79 6.93 5.71 2.39
N ILE A 80 7.76 5.25 3.33
CA ILE A 80 7.37 5.14 4.74
C ILE A 80 7.08 6.53 5.32
N ASN A 81 7.94 7.52 5.05
CA ASN A 81 7.70 8.89 5.51
C ASN A 81 6.44 9.52 4.91
N LYS A 82 6.06 9.13 3.69
CA LYS A 82 4.87 9.63 3.01
C LYS A 82 3.57 9.04 3.58
N LEU A 83 3.58 7.77 3.99
CA LEU A 83 2.36 7.00 4.26
C LEU A 83 2.16 6.63 5.74
N ALA A 84 3.24 6.43 6.49
CA ALA A 84 3.15 6.01 7.89
C ALA A 84 3.06 7.23 8.82
N CYS A 85 2.30 7.09 9.90
CA CYS A 85 2.14 8.07 10.97
C CYS A 85 2.97 7.66 12.20
N GLU A 86 3.22 8.64 13.08
CA GLU A 86 3.80 8.42 14.41
C GLU A 86 2.94 7.49 15.29
#